data_AF-A0A832ZIM6-F1
#
_entry.id   AF-A0A832ZIM6-F1
#
_cell.length_a   1.000
_cell.length_b   1.000
_cell.length_c   1.000
_cell.angle_alpha   90.00
_cell.angle_beta   90.00
_cell.angle_gamma   90.00
#
_symmetry.space_group_name_H-M   'P 1'
#
loop_
_entity.id
_entity.type
_entity.pdbx_description
1 polymer ?
#
loop_
_entity_poly.entity_id
_entity_poly.type
_entity_poly.pdbx_seq_one_letter_code
_entity_poly.pdbx_strand_id
1 'polypeptide(L)'
;MILEKIVSQYTNYLTIRHIKKRYNINTAQRVLVQYILNKEQIFRDDGKVIYKNIIEVRVNKNSREPLNLPKNEIIERLEKEKHFLIDLSLYHLHHRKGKKSLLIQVSQSLKEIREYLFDTNLILIGDLDYSFLGKNMVKIYKNRKEFLFERFRGIILDPCAEDVLTDEDIKKYDLFILGGIVDVGLNWHGATSYLFRNLDLPRKKIVLNGNIKGVPDRINILIKVILETYYKNIPLERAIVMNQTKKDILERVWYEVKQHKINNTIKKESLREIIKYVNVSEEWLIRFLKKHRIRIE
;
A
#
# COMPACT_ATOMS: atom_id res chain seq x y z
N MET A 1 -1.61 6.31 -14.66
CA MET A 1 -2.30 6.06 -13.37
C MET A 1 -3.82 6.10 -13.58
N ILE A 2 -4.64 5.61 -12.62
CA ILE A 2 -6.09 5.47 -12.87
C ILE A 2 -6.80 6.81 -13.09
N LEU A 3 -6.46 7.84 -12.30
CA LEU A 3 -7.10 9.14 -12.43
C LEU A 3 -6.79 9.77 -13.79
N GLU A 4 -5.56 9.61 -14.28
CA GLU A 4 -5.20 10.07 -15.63
C GLU A 4 -6.05 9.37 -16.69
N LYS A 5 -6.23 8.05 -16.59
CA LYS A 5 -7.04 7.26 -17.54
C LYS A 5 -8.52 7.66 -17.50
N ILE A 6 -9.05 7.98 -16.32
CA ILE A 6 -10.43 8.45 -16.17
C ILE A 6 -10.55 9.86 -16.74
N VAL A 7 -9.62 10.76 -16.39
CA VAL A 7 -9.66 12.18 -16.77
C VAL A 7 -9.35 12.39 -18.26
N SER A 8 -8.58 11.51 -18.89
CA SER A 8 -8.27 11.58 -20.32
C SER A 8 -9.50 11.50 -21.23
N GLN A 9 -10.65 11.10 -20.70
CA GLN A 9 -11.92 11.10 -21.42
C GLN A 9 -12.55 12.50 -21.51
N TYR A 10 -12.13 13.42 -20.65
CA TYR A 10 -12.64 14.80 -20.60
C TYR A 10 -11.62 15.81 -21.13
N THR A 11 -10.32 15.54 -20.99
CA THR A 11 -9.26 16.42 -21.49
C THR A 11 -7.95 15.67 -21.71
N ASN A 12 -7.14 16.13 -22.66
CA ASN A 12 -5.78 15.62 -22.88
C ASN A 12 -4.71 16.37 -22.07
N TYR A 13 -5.06 17.51 -21.47
CA TYR A 13 -4.14 18.25 -20.61
C TYR A 13 -4.86 19.05 -19.52
N LEU A 14 -4.10 19.43 -18.51
CA LEU A 14 -4.51 20.40 -17.49
C LEU A 14 -3.35 21.32 -17.14
N THR A 15 -3.67 22.51 -16.66
CA THR A 15 -2.68 23.51 -16.28
C THR A 15 -2.82 23.87 -14.80
N ILE A 16 -1.68 24.01 -14.12
CA ILE A 16 -1.59 24.49 -12.74
C ILE A 16 -0.78 25.79 -12.68
N ARG A 17 -1.04 26.65 -11.69
CA ARG A 17 -0.27 27.90 -11.56
C ARG A 17 1.13 27.71 -11.01
N HIS A 18 1.32 26.75 -10.10
CA HIS A 18 2.57 26.55 -9.37
C HIS A 18 2.92 25.07 -9.23
N ILE A 19 4.18 24.73 -9.50
CA ILE A 19 4.72 23.41 -9.18
C ILE A 19 4.95 23.33 -7.67
N LYS A 20 4.35 22.32 -7.03
CA LYS A 20 4.57 22.00 -5.62
C LYS A 20 5.56 20.85 -5.52
N LYS A 21 6.41 20.82 -4.49
CA LYS A 21 7.39 19.72 -4.23
C LYS A 21 6.76 18.32 -4.29
N ARG A 22 5.48 18.22 -3.90
CA ARG A 22 4.72 16.97 -3.94
C ARG A 22 4.42 16.47 -5.36
N TYR A 23 4.66 17.22 -6.43
CA TYR A 23 4.34 16.82 -7.81
C TYR A 23 5.50 16.15 -8.56
N ASN A 24 6.62 15.85 -7.89
CA ASN A 24 7.81 15.28 -8.53
C ASN A 24 7.66 13.81 -8.98
N ILE A 25 6.64 13.10 -8.52
CA ILE A 25 6.36 11.69 -8.87
C ILE A 25 4.85 11.58 -9.06
N ASN A 26 4.40 10.83 -10.08
CA ASN A 26 2.98 10.68 -10.42
C ASN A 26 2.25 12.03 -10.49
N THR A 27 2.87 13.00 -11.19
CA THR A 27 2.48 14.42 -11.18
C THR A 27 0.99 14.61 -11.44
N ALA A 28 0.48 14.06 -12.55
CA ALA A 28 -0.93 14.18 -12.93
C ALA A 28 -1.88 13.60 -11.88
N GLN A 29 -1.64 12.35 -11.43
CA GLN A 29 -2.38 11.71 -10.36
C GLN A 29 -2.48 12.63 -9.12
N ARG A 30 -1.35 13.15 -8.64
CA ARG A 30 -1.30 13.96 -7.42
C ARG A 30 -2.00 15.30 -7.57
N VAL A 31 -1.87 15.96 -8.73
CA VAL A 31 -2.62 17.19 -9.03
C VAL A 31 -4.13 16.91 -9.01
N LEU A 32 -4.57 15.83 -9.68
CA LEU A 32 -5.98 15.44 -9.74
C LEU A 32 -6.56 15.11 -8.36
N VAL A 33 -5.81 14.40 -7.51
CA VAL A 33 -6.21 14.19 -6.10
C VAL A 33 -6.44 15.51 -5.37
N GLN A 34 -5.53 16.49 -5.51
CA GLN A 34 -5.72 17.79 -4.86
C GLN A 34 -6.91 18.57 -5.44
N TYR A 35 -7.12 18.49 -6.75
CA TYR A 35 -8.27 19.09 -7.40
C TYR A 35 -9.60 18.53 -6.90
N ILE A 36 -9.72 17.20 -6.83
CA ILE A 36 -10.94 16.53 -6.34
C ILE A 36 -11.20 16.93 -4.88
N LEU A 37 -10.16 17.04 -4.05
CA LEU A 37 -10.25 17.49 -2.65
C LEU A 37 -10.47 19.01 -2.47
N ASN A 38 -10.65 19.77 -3.55
CA ASN A 38 -10.77 21.23 -3.54
C ASN A 38 -9.55 21.96 -2.91
N LYS A 39 -8.36 21.35 -3.00
CA LYS A 39 -7.08 21.89 -2.49
C LYS A 39 -6.20 22.52 -3.59
N GLU A 40 -6.61 22.36 -4.85
CA GLU A 40 -5.94 22.93 -6.02
C GLU A 40 -7.01 23.26 -7.07
N GLN A 41 -6.85 24.39 -7.76
CA GLN A 41 -7.61 24.68 -8.97
C GLN A 41 -6.78 24.29 -10.20
N ILE A 42 -7.44 23.74 -11.20
CA ILE A 42 -6.84 23.40 -12.49
C ILE A 42 -7.47 24.25 -13.59
N PHE A 43 -6.73 24.44 -14.68
CA PHE A 43 -7.05 25.38 -15.74
C PHE A 43 -6.90 24.73 -17.12
N ARG A 44 -7.56 25.32 -18.13
CA ARG A 44 -7.43 24.90 -19.55
C ARG A 44 -6.53 25.82 -20.38
N ASP A 45 -5.99 26.90 -19.78
CA ASP A 45 -5.02 27.77 -20.44
C ASP A 45 -3.76 26.98 -20.86
N ASP A 46 -3.07 27.44 -21.90
CA ASP A 46 -1.78 26.86 -22.28
C ASP A 46 -0.65 27.17 -21.27
N GLY A 47 0.46 26.45 -21.35
CA GLY A 47 1.60 26.62 -20.46
C GLY A 47 2.76 25.69 -20.75
N LYS A 48 3.83 25.82 -19.97
CA LYS A 48 5.00 24.94 -20.11
C LYS A 48 4.66 23.53 -19.62
N VAL A 49 4.83 22.52 -20.46
CA VAL A 49 4.67 21.11 -20.07
C VAL A 49 5.73 20.73 -19.02
N ILE A 50 5.28 20.16 -17.90
CA ILE A 50 6.14 19.67 -16.80
C ILE A 50 6.02 18.17 -16.58
N TYR A 51 5.00 17.56 -17.16
CA TYR A 51 4.75 16.12 -17.12
C TYR A 51 3.93 15.75 -18.35
N LYS A 52 4.25 14.60 -18.94
CA LYS A 52 3.55 14.06 -20.11
C LYS A 52 3.46 12.54 -19.99
N ASN A 53 2.24 12.04 -20.04
CA ASN A 53 1.91 10.62 -20.09
C ASN A 53 0.58 10.44 -20.84
N ILE A 54 -0.46 9.88 -20.21
CA ILE A 54 -1.81 9.80 -20.79
C ILE A 54 -2.39 11.20 -20.98
N ILE A 55 -2.16 12.09 -20.00
CA ILE A 55 -2.45 13.52 -20.09
C ILE A 55 -1.18 14.34 -19.86
N GLU A 56 -1.20 15.60 -20.30
CA GLU A 56 -0.16 16.57 -19.99
C GLU A 56 -0.53 17.39 -18.75
N VAL A 57 0.46 17.62 -17.88
CA VAL A 57 0.37 18.68 -16.85
C VAL A 57 1.26 19.81 -17.28
N ARG A 58 0.66 21.00 -17.40
CA ARG A 58 1.33 22.24 -17.75
C ARG A 58 1.40 23.19 -16.57
N VAL A 59 2.34 24.11 -16.61
CA VAL A 59 2.45 25.19 -15.63
C VAL A 59 2.36 26.55 -16.32
N ASN A 60 1.45 27.38 -15.82
CA ASN A 60 1.33 28.78 -16.20
C ASN A 60 0.77 29.59 -15.02
N LYS A 61 1.60 30.48 -14.46
CA LYS A 61 1.24 31.30 -13.29
C LYS A 61 0.05 32.24 -13.57
N ASN A 62 -0.17 32.57 -14.85
CA ASN A 62 -1.18 33.52 -15.29
C ASN A 62 -2.48 32.84 -15.74
N SER A 63 -2.62 31.52 -15.62
CA SER A 63 -3.84 30.80 -16.00
C SER A 63 -5.08 31.37 -15.31
N ARG A 64 -6.12 31.67 -16.09
CA ARG A 64 -7.37 32.26 -15.58
C ARG A 64 -8.57 31.39 -15.83
N GLU A 65 -8.53 30.54 -16.85
CA GLU A 65 -9.69 29.83 -17.35
C GLU A 65 -9.86 28.48 -16.66
N PRO A 66 -10.80 28.36 -15.70
CA PRO A 66 -10.91 27.16 -14.89
C PRO A 66 -11.32 25.96 -15.74
N LEU A 67 -10.69 24.82 -15.49
CA LEU A 67 -11.13 23.55 -16.01
C LEU A 67 -12.03 22.86 -14.97
N ASN A 68 -13.31 22.69 -15.32
CA ASN A 68 -14.30 22.03 -14.49
C ASN A 68 -14.47 20.59 -14.96
N LEU A 69 -13.97 19.64 -14.18
CA LEU A 69 -14.18 18.21 -14.43
C LEU A 69 -15.35 17.71 -13.57
N PRO A 70 -16.14 16.72 -14.04
CA PRO A 70 -17.25 16.16 -13.28
C PRO A 70 -16.74 15.29 -12.12
N LYS A 71 -16.48 15.92 -10.96
CA LYS A 71 -15.85 15.26 -9.80
C LYS A 71 -16.63 14.02 -9.32
N ASN A 72 -17.96 14.09 -9.32
CA ASN A 72 -18.80 12.99 -8.86
C ASN A 72 -18.66 11.76 -9.77
N GLU A 73 -18.74 11.93 -11.09
CA GLU A 73 -18.52 10.84 -12.05
C GLU A 73 -17.11 10.23 -11.92
N ILE A 74 -16.09 11.08 -11.71
CA ILE A 74 -14.72 10.61 -11.50
C ILE A 74 -14.63 9.76 -10.23
N ILE A 75 -15.25 10.19 -9.13
CA ILE A 75 -15.29 9.45 -7.86
C ILE A 75 -16.06 8.15 -8.04
N GLU A 76 -17.23 8.14 -8.67
CA GLU A 76 -18.01 6.93 -8.92
C GLU A 76 -17.24 5.88 -9.72
N ARG A 77 -16.37 6.30 -10.65
CA ARG A 77 -15.50 5.38 -11.39
C ARG A 77 -14.35 4.85 -10.55
N LEU A 78 -13.76 5.69 -9.69
CA LEU A 78 -12.78 5.24 -8.70
C LEU A 78 -13.39 4.23 -7.72
N GLU A 79 -14.66 4.38 -7.36
CA GLU A 79 -15.37 3.44 -6.49
C GLU A 79 -15.66 2.08 -7.12
N LYS A 80 -15.36 1.89 -8.41
CA LYS A 80 -15.39 0.57 -9.07
C LYS A 80 -14.03 -0.13 -9.04
N GLU A 81 -12.98 0.56 -8.59
CA GLU A 81 -11.63 0.01 -8.47
C GLU A 81 -11.42 -0.72 -7.14
N LYS A 82 -10.19 -1.19 -6.90
CA LYS A 82 -9.83 -1.91 -5.67
C LYS A 82 -10.09 -1.06 -4.42
N HIS A 83 -10.58 -1.71 -3.37
CA HIS A 83 -10.81 -1.14 -2.04
C HIS A 83 -9.95 -1.83 -1.00
N PHE A 84 -9.56 -1.06 0.02
CA PHE A 84 -8.78 -1.55 1.15
C PHE A 84 -9.52 -1.20 2.42
N LEU A 85 -9.90 -2.23 3.17
CA LEU A 85 -10.60 -2.08 4.45
C LEU A 85 -9.63 -2.36 5.59
N ILE A 86 -9.53 -1.43 6.52
CA ILE A 86 -8.77 -1.60 7.76
C ILE A 86 -9.76 -1.66 8.91
N ASP A 87 -9.87 -2.84 9.52
CA ASP A 87 -10.73 -3.05 10.68
C ASP A 87 -9.96 -2.77 11.98
N LEU A 88 -10.33 -1.67 12.62
CA LEU A 88 -9.73 -1.15 13.84
C LEU A 88 -10.57 -1.48 15.08
N SER A 89 -11.54 -2.41 15.00
CA SER A 89 -12.45 -2.74 16.11
C SER A 89 -11.72 -3.23 17.37
N LEU A 90 -10.51 -3.78 17.22
CA LEU A 90 -9.69 -4.23 18.34
C LEU A 90 -8.66 -3.17 18.81
N TYR A 91 -8.78 -1.92 18.36
CA TYR A 91 -7.84 -0.83 18.69
C TYR A 91 -7.58 -0.69 20.20
N HIS A 92 -8.62 -0.87 21.03
CA HIS A 92 -8.51 -0.70 22.47
C HIS A 92 -7.54 -1.69 23.13
N LEU A 93 -7.33 -2.87 22.54
CA LEU A 93 -6.42 -3.91 23.03
C LEU A 93 -4.95 -3.57 22.81
N HIS A 94 -4.63 -2.60 21.96
CA HIS A 94 -3.26 -2.15 21.79
C HIS A 94 -2.74 -1.43 23.03
N HIS A 95 -1.48 -1.70 23.37
CA HIS A 95 -0.73 -0.85 24.29
C HIS A 95 -0.50 0.55 23.70
N ARG A 96 -0.17 1.53 24.55
CA ARG A 96 -0.10 2.96 24.16
C ARG A 96 0.78 3.25 22.93
N LYS A 97 1.96 2.61 22.82
CA LYS A 97 2.86 2.81 21.66
C LYS A 97 2.28 2.16 20.39
N GLY A 98 1.67 0.98 20.51
CA GLY A 98 0.94 0.30 19.42
C GLY A 98 -0.20 1.15 18.85
N LYS A 99 -1.02 1.74 19.73
CA LYS A 99 -2.09 2.68 19.36
C LYS A 99 -1.57 3.83 18.48
N LYS A 100 -0.51 4.52 18.92
CA LYS A 100 0.09 5.62 18.16
C LYS A 100 0.67 5.14 16.82
N SER A 101 1.35 3.99 16.81
CA SER A 101 1.89 3.40 15.58
C SER A 101 0.80 3.07 14.57
N LEU A 102 -0.32 2.50 15.03
CA LEU A 102 -1.45 2.14 14.19
C LEU A 102 -2.10 3.36 13.53
N LEU A 103 -2.33 4.45 14.28
CA LEU A 103 -2.86 5.69 13.69
C LEU A 103 -1.93 6.27 12.61
N ILE A 104 -0.61 6.18 12.82
CA ILE A 104 0.38 6.58 11.80
C ILE A 104 0.27 5.69 10.56
N GLN A 105 0.14 4.37 10.72
CA GLN A 105 -0.03 3.44 9.60
C GLN A 105 -1.33 3.70 8.84
N VAL A 106 -2.43 4.02 9.51
CA VAL A 106 -3.70 4.39 8.85
C VAL A 106 -3.54 5.68 8.03
N SER A 107 -2.91 6.71 8.61
CA SER A 107 -2.62 7.96 7.89
C SER A 107 -1.71 7.73 6.68
N GLN A 108 -0.69 6.89 6.83
CA GLN A 108 0.20 6.49 5.73
C GLN A 108 -0.52 5.67 4.67
N SER A 109 -1.47 4.82 5.04
CA SER A 109 -2.27 4.03 4.10
C SER A 109 -3.03 4.93 3.14
N LEU A 110 -3.62 6.03 3.62
CA LEU A 110 -4.27 7.03 2.76
C LEU A 110 -3.29 7.66 1.77
N LYS A 111 -2.05 7.90 2.18
CA LYS A 111 -1.01 8.40 1.27
C LYS A 111 -0.69 7.39 0.18
N GLU A 112 -0.51 6.11 0.53
CA GLU A 112 -0.23 5.06 -0.45
C GLU A 112 -1.40 4.87 -1.42
N ILE A 113 -2.64 4.91 -0.92
CA ILE A 113 -3.86 4.85 -1.74
C ILE A 113 -3.87 5.98 -2.78
N ARG A 114 -3.59 7.23 -2.37
CA ARG A 114 -3.59 8.40 -3.27
C ARG A 114 -2.53 8.35 -4.38
N GLU A 115 -1.50 7.53 -4.22
CA GLU A 115 -0.54 7.32 -5.31
C GLU A 115 -1.17 6.61 -6.49
N TYR A 116 -2.24 5.81 -6.29
CA TYR A 116 -2.84 4.98 -7.34
C TYR A 116 -4.32 5.24 -7.58
N LEU A 117 -5.04 5.60 -6.53
CA LEU A 117 -6.49 5.67 -6.41
C LEU A 117 -6.90 7.00 -5.73
N PHE A 118 -7.98 6.99 -4.93
CA PHE A 118 -8.48 8.14 -4.18
C PHE A 118 -8.96 7.74 -2.78
N ASP A 119 -9.26 8.73 -1.94
CA ASP A 119 -9.64 8.55 -0.53
C ASP A 119 -10.79 7.56 -0.32
N THR A 120 -11.77 7.54 -1.22
CA THR A 120 -12.96 6.69 -1.14
C THR A 120 -12.66 5.20 -1.30
N ASN A 121 -11.49 4.85 -1.83
CA ASN A 121 -11.00 3.48 -1.93
C ASN A 121 -10.40 2.95 -0.62
N LEU A 122 -10.19 3.81 0.38
CA LEU A 122 -9.83 3.40 1.73
C LEU A 122 -11.09 3.38 2.60
N ILE A 123 -11.31 2.25 3.27
CA ILE A 123 -12.44 2.00 4.16
C ILE A 123 -11.89 1.73 5.56
N LEU A 124 -12.44 2.40 6.56
CA LEU A 124 -12.08 2.20 7.95
C LEU A 124 -13.31 1.73 8.72
N ILE A 125 -13.11 0.70 9.55
CA ILE A 125 -14.13 0.22 10.47
C ILE A 125 -13.61 0.37 11.89
N GLY A 126 -14.42 0.90 12.79
CA GLY A 126 -14.14 0.97 14.22
C GLY A 126 -14.63 2.25 14.86
N ASP A 127 -14.93 2.19 16.16
CA ASP A 127 -15.37 3.35 16.94
C ASP A 127 -14.16 4.14 17.46
N LEU A 128 -13.62 5.02 16.62
CA LEU A 128 -12.43 5.83 16.91
C LEU A 128 -12.61 7.27 16.46
N ASP A 129 -11.85 8.17 17.08
CA ASP A 129 -11.69 9.52 16.54
C ASP A 129 -10.75 9.52 15.32
N TYR A 130 -11.35 9.75 14.15
CA TYR A 130 -10.63 9.85 12.87
C TYR A 130 -10.26 11.29 12.49
N SER A 131 -10.39 12.26 13.40
CA SER A 131 -10.03 13.67 13.17
C SER A 131 -8.59 13.86 12.66
N PHE A 132 -7.67 12.95 12.99
CA PHE A 132 -6.28 12.94 12.49
C PHE A 132 -6.16 12.79 10.96
N LEU A 133 -7.22 12.34 10.28
CA LEU A 133 -7.29 12.30 8.82
C LEU A 133 -7.72 13.66 8.23
N GLY A 134 -8.29 14.57 9.03
CA GLY A 134 -8.80 15.86 8.56
C GLY A 134 -10.00 15.73 7.62
N LYS A 135 -10.20 16.73 6.74
CA LYS A 135 -11.34 16.80 5.79
C LYS A 135 -11.14 15.91 4.54
N ASN A 136 -10.66 14.70 4.73
CA ASN A 136 -10.44 13.73 3.65
C ASN A 136 -11.72 12.90 3.42
N MET A 137 -11.85 12.28 2.24
CA MET A 137 -13.08 11.60 1.82
C MET A 137 -13.04 10.08 2.07
N VAL A 138 -12.42 9.67 3.19
CA VAL A 138 -12.28 8.26 3.56
C VAL A 138 -13.64 7.73 4.02
N LYS A 139 -14.01 6.52 3.60
CA LYS A 139 -15.26 5.87 4.04
C LYS A 139 -15.06 5.30 5.44
N ILE A 140 -15.85 5.75 6.41
CA ILE A 140 -15.72 5.35 7.82
C ILE A 140 -17.04 4.76 8.28
N TYR A 141 -16.97 3.58 8.92
CA TYR A 141 -18.09 2.89 9.53
C TYR A 141 -17.78 2.62 10.99
N LYS A 142 -18.76 2.78 11.88
CA LYS A 142 -18.51 2.58 13.33
C LYS A 142 -18.30 1.10 13.65
N ASN A 143 -19.01 0.23 12.95
CA ASN A 143 -18.92 -1.21 13.15
C ASN A 143 -19.19 -1.97 11.85
N ARG A 144 -18.83 -3.26 11.83
CA ARG A 144 -18.95 -4.12 10.65
C ARG A 144 -20.37 -4.31 10.13
N LYS A 145 -21.41 -4.18 10.96
CA LYS A 145 -22.80 -4.40 10.52
C LYS A 145 -23.28 -3.31 9.57
N GLU A 146 -22.65 -2.13 9.61
CA GLU A 146 -22.94 -1.02 8.71
C GLU A 146 -22.28 -1.21 7.34
N PHE A 147 -21.31 -2.12 7.21
CA PHE A 147 -20.59 -2.36 5.97
C PHE A 147 -21.13 -3.60 5.24
N LEU A 148 -21.53 -3.38 3.99
CA LEU A 148 -22.13 -4.39 3.12
C LEU A 148 -21.03 -5.15 2.35
N PHE A 149 -20.47 -6.17 2.98
CA PHE A 149 -19.39 -7.00 2.41
C PHE A 149 -19.80 -7.70 1.11
N GLU A 150 -21.07 -8.07 0.98
CA GLU A 150 -21.64 -8.80 -0.16
C GLU A 150 -21.59 -8.01 -1.47
N ARG A 151 -21.38 -6.69 -1.41
CA ARG A 151 -21.18 -5.83 -2.60
C ARG A 151 -19.81 -6.02 -3.26
N PHE A 152 -18.90 -6.73 -2.60
CA PHE A 152 -17.52 -6.87 -3.04
C PHE A 152 -17.13 -8.34 -3.17
N ARG A 153 -16.26 -8.60 -4.15
CA ARG A 153 -15.42 -9.80 -4.12
C ARG A 153 -14.29 -9.55 -3.12
N GLY A 154 -14.54 -9.90 -1.86
CA GLY A 154 -13.64 -9.65 -0.74
C GLY A 154 -12.66 -10.78 -0.44
N ILE A 155 -11.49 -10.41 0.08
CA ILE A 155 -10.48 -11.32 0.62
C ILE A 155 -9.90 -10.77 1.92
N ILE A 156 -9.71 -11.65 2.90
CA ILE A 156 -9.07 -11.31 4.17
C ILE A 156 -7.60 -11.65 4.09
N LEU A 157 -6.75 -10.68 4.42
CA LEU A 157 -5.31 -10.86 4.55
C LEU A 157 -4.98 -11.26 5.97
N ASP A 158 -4.74 -12.54 6.16
CA ASP A 158 -4.51 -13.17 7.46
C ASP A 158 -3.17 -13.89 7.46
N PRO A 159 -2.18 -13.47 8.27
CA PRO A 159 -0.88 -14.14 8.37
C PRO A 159 -0.97 -15.62 8.76
N CYS A 160 -2.06 -16.04 9.42
CA CYS A 160 -2.29 -17.40 9.90
C CYS A 160 -3.13 -18.26 8.92
N ALA A 161 -3.53 -17.72 7.77
CA ALA A 161 -4.30 -18.49 6.78
C ALA A 161 -3.49 -19.65 6.19
N GLU A 162 -4.20 -20.71 5.80
CA GLU A 162 -3.62 -21.87 5.12
C GLU A 162 -3.20 -21.49 3.69
N ASP A 163 -4.10 -20.88 2.94
CA ASP A 163 -3.91 -20.50 1.55
C ASP A 163 -3.00 -19.29 1.36
N VAL A 164 -2.22 -19.30 0.28
CA VAL A 164 -1.30 -18.24 -0.10
C VAL A 164 -1.95 -17.28 -1.11
N LEU A 165 -1.74 -15.98 -0.90
CA LEU A 165 -2.13 -14.92 -1.83
C LEU A 165 -1.23 -14.93 -3.08
N THR A 166 -1.85 -14.91 -4.25
CA THR A 166 -1.19 -14.92 -5.56
C THR A 166 -1.47 -13.62 -6.34
N ASP A 167 -0.71 -13.40 -7.42
CA ASP A 167 -0.96 -12.32 -8.36
C ASP A 167 -2.36 -12.43 -9.02
N GLU A 168 -2.84 -13.65 -9.27
CA GLU A 168 -4.19 -13.92 -9.79
C GLU A 168 -5.28 -13.51 -8.80
N ASP A 169 -5.09 -13.78 -7.50
CA ASP A 169 -6.02 -13.33 -6.46
C ASP A 169 -6.11 -11.80 -6.44
N ILE A 170 -4.98 -11.10 -6.56
CA ILE A 170 -4.94 -9.64 -6.57
C ILE A 170 -5.76 -9.07 -7.74
N LYS A 171 -5.73 -9.74 -8.90
CA LYS A 171 -6.58 -9.37 -10.05
C LYS A 171 -8.05 -9.67 -9.79
N LYS A 172 -8.35 -10.82 -9.18
CA LYS A 172 -9.71 -11.35 -8.94
C LYS A 172 -10.51 -10.55 -7.91
N TYR A 173 -9.91 -10.19 -6.77
CA TYR A 173 -10.61 -9.59 -5.63
C TYR A 173 -10.60 -8.06 -5.71
N ASP A 174 -11.71 -7.45 -5.34
CA ASP A 174 -11.90 -5.99 -5.41
C ASP A 174 -11.87 -5.33 -4.02
N LEU A 175 -11.89 -6.12 -2.95
CA LEU A 175 -11.78 -5.64 -1.57
C LEU A 175 -10.75 -6.47 -0.80
N PHE A 176 -9.71 -5.80 -0.29
CA PHE A 176 -8.70 -6.41 0.58
C PHE A 176 -8.93 -5.96 2.01
N ILE A 177 -9.11 -6.93 2.92
CA ILE A 177 -9.47 -6.69 4.30
C ILE A 177 -8.26 -6.96 5.19
N LEU A 178 -7.86 -5.96 5.98
CA LEU A 178 -6.72 -6.01 6.89
C LEU A 178 -7.18 -5.76 8.33
N GLY A 179 -6.60 -6.49 9.28
CA GLY A 179 -6.75 -6.21 10.70
C GLY A 179 -5.88 -5.04 11.16
N GLY A 180 -6.41 -4.24 12.09
CA GLY A 180 -5.68 -3.19 12.80
C GLY A 180 -4.75 -3.71 13.90
N ILE A 181 -4.78 -5.00 14.21
CA ILE A 181 -3.80 -5.66 15.08
C ILE A 181 -2.91 -6.51 14.21
N VAL A 182 -1.62 -6.19 14.22
CA VAL A 182 -0.59 -6.96 13.52
C VAL A 182 -0.07 -8.01 14.50
N ASP A 183 -0.15 -9.29 14.12
CA ASP A 183 0.24 -10.48 14.89
C ASP A 183 1.76 -10.61 15.16
N VAL A 184 2.48 -9.48 15.23
CA VAL A 184 3.94 -9.42 15.38
C VAL A 184 4.29 -8.61 16.63
N GLY A 185 4.40 -9.31 17.77
CA GLY A 185 4.96 -8.77 19.02
C GLY A 185 3.97 -8.47 20.14
N LEU A 186 2.69 -8.83 19.98
CA LEU A 186 1.74 -8.93 21.10
C LEU A 186 1.52 -10.43 21.40
N ASN A 187 1.22 -10.78 22.65
CA ASN A 187 0.83 -12.13 23.09
C ASN A 187 -0.52 -12.62 22.49
N TRP A 188 -0.94 -12.04 21.37
CA TRP A 188 -2.18 -12.31 20.67
C TRP A 188 -1.82 -12.76 19.26
N HIS A 189 -1.42 -14.02 19.14
CA HIS A 189 -1.29 -14.69 17.84
C HIS A 189 -2.70 -15.04 17.33
N GLY A 190 -3.00 -14.72 16.07
CA GLY A 190 -4.29 -15.01 15.44
C GLY A 190 -5.36 -13.94 15.68
N ALA A 191 -4.97 -12.70 15.97
CA ALA A 191 -5.91 -11.59 16.18
C ALA A 191 -6.74 -11.31 14.93
N THR A 192 -6.14 -11.41 13.74
CA THR A 192 -6.84 -11.26 12.46
C THR A 192 -7.86 -12.39 12.25
N SER A 193 -7.45 -13.63 12.45
CA SER A 193 -8.34 -14.80 12.38
C SER A 193 -9.51 -14.68 13.36
N TYR A 194 -9.24 -14.26 14.60
CA TYR A 194 -10.26 -14.00 15.61
C TYR A 194 -11.20 -12.88 15.18
N LEU A 195 -10.67 -11.76 14.70
CA LEU A 195 -11.45 -10.60 14.28
C LEU A 195 -12.47 -11.00 13.23
N PHE A 196 -12.07 -11.78 12.23
CA PHE A 196 -12.90 -12.14 11.08
C PHE A 196 -13.50 -13.55 11.13
N ARG A 197 -13.49 -14.21 12.30
CA ARG A 197 -13.98 -15.59 12.46
C ARG A 197 -15.42 -15.83 11.99
N ASN A 198 -16.29 -14.81 12.09
CA ASN A 198 -17.70 -14.86 11.70
C ASN A 198 -17.97 -14.34 10.29
N LEU A 199 -16.93 -13.99 9.52
CA LEU A 199 -17.08 -13.61 8.12
C LEU A 199 -16.73 -14.79 7.23
N ASP A 200 -17.69 -15.14 6.37
CA ASP A 200 -17.52 -16.14 5.33
C ASP A 200 -16.88 -15.50 4.09
N LEU A 201 -15.58 -15.27 4.18
CA LEU A 201 -14.75 -14.74 3.11
C LEU A 201 -13.44 -15.53 3.03
N PRO A 202 -12.87 -15.70 1.82
CA PRO A 202 -11.58 -16.37 1.66
C PRO A 202 -10.51 -15.65 2.46
N ARG A 203 -9.63 -16.43 3.09
CA ARG A 203 -8.51 -15.94 3.89
C ARG A 203 -7.22 -16.38 3.23
N LYS A 204 -6.30 -15.44 3.02
CA LYS A 204 -4.99 -15.75 2.43
C LYS A 204 -3.86 -15.05 3.18
N LYS A 205 -2.73 -15.74 3.31
CA LYS A 205 -1.48 -15.18 3.83
C LYS A 205 -0.62 -14.67 2.70
N ILE A 206 0.14 -13.61 2.96
CA ILE A 206 1.18 -13.12 2.07
C ILE A 206 2.50 -13.75 2.50
N VAL A 207 3.21 -14.34 1.55
CA VAL A 207 4.49 -15.02 1.78
C VAL A 207 5.53 -14.55 0.77
N LEU A 208 6.80 -14.71 1.14
CA LEU A 208 7.95 -14.53 0.25
C LEU A 208 8.72 -15.85 0.21
N ASN A 209 8.77 -16.51 -0.95
CA ASN A 209 9.33 -17.86 -1.08
C ASN A 209 8.75 -18.85 -0.07
N GLY A 210 7.41 -18.90 0.03
CA GLY A 210 6.70 -19.83 0.93
C GLY A 210 6.75 -19.49 2.43
N ASN A 211 7.41 -18.40 2.84
CA ASN A 211 7.50 -18.02 4.26
C ASN A 211 7.10 -16.56 4.51
N ILE A 212 6.51 -16.27 5.67
CA ILE A 212 6.18 -14.90 6.12
C ILE A 212 7.42 -14.08 6.51
N LYS A 213 8.56 -14.73 6.78
CA LYS A 213 9.81 -14.03 7.13
C LYS A 213 10.24 -13.10 6.01
N GLY A 214 10.38 -11.81 6.33
CA GLY A 214 10.71 -10.76 5.36
C GLY A 214 9.52 -10.13 4.66
N VAL A 215 8.29 -10.54 4.96
CA VAL A 215 7.08 -9.87 4.50
C VAL A 215 6.79 -8.70 5.45
N PRO A 216 6.61 -7.46 4.94
CA PRO A 216 6.27 -6.32 5.77
C PRO A 216 5.00 -6.55 6.59
N ASP A 217 5.05 -6.17 7.86
CA ASP A 217 3.93 -6.33 8.80
C ASP A 217 3.04 -5.07 8.91
N ARG A 218 3.48 -3.95 8.32
CA ARG A 218 2.77 -2.67 8.38
C ARG A 218 1.66 -2.59 7.35
N ILE A 219 0.48 -2.18 7.79
CA ILE A 219 -0.75 -2.09 6.99
C ILE A 219 -0.54 -1.25 5.72
N ASN A 220 0.06 -0.06 5.87
CA ASN A 220 0.30 0.81 4.73
C ASN A 220 1.26 0.20 3.70
N ILE A 221 2.22 -0.61 4.16
CA ILE A 221 3.18 -1.28 3.27
C ILE A 221 2.50 -2.45 2.56
N LEU A 222 1.69 -3.24 3.26
CA LEU A 222 0.89 -4.32 2.64
C LEU A 222 -0.04 -3.78 1.55
N ILE A 223 -0.75 -2.68 1.83
CA ILE A 223 -1.57 -1.98 0.83
C ILE A 223 -0.71 -1.56 -0.37
N LYS A 224 0.45 -0.96 -0.12
CA LYS A 224 1.36 -0.53 -1.18
C LYS A 224 1.84 -1.69 -2.06
N VAL A 225 2.19 -2.83 -1.46
CA VAL A 225 2.60 -4.05 -2.17
C VAL A 225 1.50 -4.48 -3.14
N ILE A 226 0.26 -4.57 -2.68
CA ILE A 226 -0.89 -4.97 -3.52
C ILE A 226 -1.15 -3.95 -4.64
N LEU A 227 -1.09 -2.66 -4.33
CA LEU A 227 -1.25 -1.59 -5.32
C LEU A 227 -0.16 -1.61 -6.39
N GLU A 228 1.10 -1.87 -6.01
CA GLU A 228 2.21 -2.01 -6.96
C GLU A 228 2.05 -3.24 -7.84
N THR A 229 1.60 -4.35 -7.26
CA THR A 229 1.33 -5.56 -8.03
C THR A 229 0.25 -5.35 -9.07
N TYR A 230 -0.87 -4.75 -8.68
CA TYR A 230 -1.98 -4.54 -9.61
C TYR A 230 -1.72 -3.41 -10.63
N TYR A 231 -1.34 -2.22 -10.18
CA TYR A 231 -1.29 -1.04 -11.05
C TYR A 231 0.06 -0.84 -11.76
N LYS A 232 1.14 -1.45 -11.27
CA LYS A 232 2.46 -1.41 -11.95
C LYS A 232 2.86 -2.74 -12.59
N ASN A 233 2.02 -3.77 -12.49
CA ASN A 233 2.33 -5.13 -12.96
C ASN A 233 3.66 -5.68 -12.41
N ILE A 234 3.94 -5.38 -11.13
CA ILE A 234 5.14 -5.90 -10.44
C ILE A 234 4.75 -7.22 -9.75
N PRO A 235 5.43 -8.35 -10.01
CA PRO A 235 5.12 -9.61 -9.34
C PRO A 235 5.06 -9.47 -7.82
N LEU A 236 4.10 -10.12 -7.15
CA LEU A 236 3.86 -9.97 -5.71
C LEU A 236 5.13 -10.11 -4.87
N GLU A 237 5.93 -11.16 -5.10
CA GLU A 237 7.19 -11.36 -4.37
C GLU A 237 8.18 -10.20 -4.57
N ARG A 238 8.29 -9.69 -5.79
CA ARG A 238 9.16 -8.55 -6.09
C ARG A 238 8.66 -7.28 -5.41
N ALA A 239 7.36 -7.04 -5.40
CA ALA A 239 6.75 -5.92 -4.69
C ALA A 239 7.00 -6.00 -3.18
N ILE A 240 6.94 -7.21 -2.58
CA ILE A 240 7.32 -7.44 -1.18
C ILE A 240 8.77 -7.00 -0.95
N VAL A 241 9.72 -7.54 -1.72
CA VAL A 241 11.16 -7.24 -1.57
C VAL A 241 11.43 -5.74 -1.68
N MET A 242 10.91 -5.08 -2.72
CA MET A 242 11.10 -3.64 -2.95
C MET A 242 10.61 -2.75 -1.79
N ASN A 243 9.66 -3.24 -1.00
CA ASN A 243 9.02 -2.49 0.08
C ASN A 243 9.43 -2.95 1.49
N GLN A 244 10.41 -3.86 1.61
CA GLN A 244 10.93 -4.28 2.89
C GLN A 244 11.49 -3.11 3.70
N THR A 245 11.12 -3.04 4.97
CA THR A 245 11.78 -2.18 5.94
C THR A 245 13.09 -2.81 6.40
N LYS A 246 13.93 -2.04 7.10
CA LYS A 246 15.16 -2.58 7.71
C LYS A 246 14.90 -3.78 8.63
N LYS A 247 13.76 -3.80 9.32
CA LYS A 247 13.35 -4.92 10.19
C LYS A 247 13.12 -6.17 9.35
N ASP A 248 12.32 -6.04 8.29
CA ASP A 248 11.92 -7.15 7.42
C ASP A 248 13.13 -7.74 6.69
N ILE A 249 14.03 -6.87 6.19
CA ILE A 249 15.31 -7.27 5.59
C ILE A 249 16.12 -8.12 6.58
N LEU A 250 16.32 -7.62 7.81
CA LEU A 250 17.13 -8.34 8.81
C LEU A 250 16.51 -9.69 9.17
N GLU A 251 15.19 -9.73 9.36
CA GLU A 251 14.47 -10.98 9.64
C GLU A 251 14.64 -11.99 8.50
N ARG A 252 14.55 -11.53 7.24
CA ARG A 252 14.76 -12.39 6.08
C ARG A 252 16.20 -12.85 5.94
N VAL A 253 17.17 -11.95 6.07
CA VAL A 253 18.59 -12.30 5.99
C VAL A 253 18.92 -13.38 7.01
N TRP A 254 18.46 -13.24 8.26
CA TRP A 254 18.71 -14.26 9.27
C TRP A 254 18.06 -15.60 8.96
N TYR A 255 16.82 -15.57 8.45
CA TYR A 255 16.13 -16.79 8.00
C TYR A 255 16.94 -17.50 6.91
N GLU A 256 17.33 -16.78 5.86
CA GLU A 256 18.08 -17.35 4.72
C GLU A 256 19.47 -17.82 5.12
N VAL A 257 20.19 -17.03 5.92
CA VAL A 257 21.49 -17.41 6.49
C VAL A 257 21.37 -18.73 7.25
N LYS A 258 20.29 -18.94 8.02
CA LYS A 258 20.08 -20.18 8.75
C LYS A 258 19.85 -21.38 7.81
N GLN A 259 19.17 -21.17 6.68
CA GLN A 259 18.92 -22.25 5.70
C GLN A 259 20.19 -22.64 4.92
N HIS A 260 21.04 -21.67 4.60
CA HIS A 260 22.20 -21.88 3.73
C HIS A 260 23.53 -22.11 4.47
N LYS A 261 23.59 -21.86 5.78
CA LYS A 261 24.83 -21.96 6.57
C LYS A 261 25.13 -23.40 6.97
N ILE A 262 26.38 -23.82 6.73
CA ILE A 262 26.96 -25.09 7.22
C ILE A 262 28.21 -24.74 8.03
N ASN A 263 28.28 -25.18 9.29
CA ASN A 263 29.43 -24.96 10.18
C ASN A 263 29.96 -23.50 10.21
N ASN A 264 29.04 -22.52 10.13
CA ASN A 264 29.36 -21.09 10.14
C ASN A 264 30.01 -20.54 8.85
N THR A 265 29.92 -21.30 7.77
CA THR A 265 30.26 -20.90 6.41
C THR A 265 28.99 -20.85 5.54
N ILE A 266 28.95 -19.89 4.61
CA ILE A 266 27.97 -19.82 3.52
C ILE A 266 28.74 -19.84 2.20
N LYS A 267 28.29 -20.64 1.24
CA LYS A 267 28.89 -20.66 -0.10
C LYS A 267 28.60 -19.37 -0.86
N LYS A 268 29.55 -18.89 -1.66
CA LYS A 268 29.40 -17.67 -2.47
C LYS A 268 28.18 -17.74 -3.41
N GLU A 269 27.90 -18.90 -3.98
CA GLU A 269 26.72 -19.16 -4.81
C GLU A 269 25.40 -18.91 -4.05
N SER A 270 25.34 -19.26 -2.77
CA SER A 270 24.16 -19.03 -1.94
C SER A 270 23.88 -17.54 -1.72
N LEU A 271 24.90 -16.66 -1.75
CA LEU A 271 24.67 -15.22 -1.60
C LEU A 271 23.73 -14.67 -2.68
N ARG A 272 23.87 -15.17 -3.92
CA ARG A 272 23.00 -14.77 -5.04
C ARG A 272 21.56 -15.19 -4.82
N GLU A 273 21.33 -16.35 -4.21
CA GLU A 273 19.98 -16.81 -3.85
C GLU A 273 19.37 -15.94 -2.75
N ILE A 274 20.14 -15.64 -1.70
CA ILE A 274 19.67 -14.78 -0.60
C ILE A 274 19.23 -13.41 -1.13
N ILE A 275 20.04 -12.79 -2.01
CA ILE A 275 19.78 -11.43 -2.55
C ILE A 275 18.47 -11.35 -3.31
N LYS A 276 17.97 -12.44 -3.92
CA LYS A 276 16.66 -12.42 -4.60
C LYS A 276 15.51 -12.05 -3.66
N TYR A 277 15.67 -12.31 -2.36
CA TYR A 277 14.63 -12.16 -1.35
C TYR A 277 14.85 -10.98 -0.40
N VAL A 278 15.93 -10.20 -0.60
CA VAL A 278 16.27 -9.06 0.26
C VAL A 278 16.66 -7.84 -0.54
N ASN A 279 16.11 -6.69 -0.18
CA ASN A 279 16.41 -5.43 -0.86
C ASN A 279 17.73 -4.80 -0.36
N VAL A 280 18.84 -5.49 -0.58
CA VAL A 280 20.20 -5.05 -0.25
C VAL A 280 21.19 -5.48 -1.34
N SER A 281 22.33 -4.78 -1.41
CA SER A 281 23.40 -5.18 -2.32
C SER A 281 24.20 -6.37 -1.78
N GLU A 282 24.90 -7.07 -2.68
CA GLU A 282 25.81 -8.15 -2.31
C GLU A 282 26.89 -7.67 -1.33
N GLU A 283 27.46 -6.48 -1.54
CA GLU A 283 28.48 -5.90 -0.67
C GLU A 283 27.93 -5.62 0.73
N TRP A 284 26.65 -5.25 0.84
CA TRP A 284 26.01 -5.11 2.15
C TRP A 284 25.90 -6.47 2.84
N LEU A 285 25.45 -7.51 2.14
CA LEU A 285 25.30 -8.86 2.69
C LEU A 285 26.66 -9.42 3.14
N ILE A 286 27.70 -9.28 2.33
CA ILE A 286 29.07 -9.71 2.68
C ILE A 286 29.55 -9.00 3.95
N ARG A 287 29.35 -7.68 4.06
CA ARG A 287 29.72 -6.93 5.28
C ARG A 287 28.92 -7.38 6.49
N PHE A 288 27.63 -7.65 6.33
CA PHE A 288 26.77 -8.18 7.37
C PHE A 288 27.28 -9.54 7.88
N LEU A 289 27.56 -10.49 6.98
CA LEU A 289 28.07 -11.82 7.33
C LEU A 289 29.41 -11.74 8.06
N LYS A 290 30.37 -10.94 7.55
CA LYS A 290 31.67 -10.70 8.20
C LYS A 290 31.52 -10.14 9.60
N LYS A 291 30.65 -9.13 9.79
CA LYS A 291 30.35 -8.53 11.11
C LYS A 291 29.85 -9.58 12.10
N HIS A 292 29.08 -10.55 11.64
CA HIS A 292 28.53 -11.63 12.45
C HIS A 292 29.41 -12.89 12.48
N ARG A 293 30.68 -12.78 12.08
CA ARG A 293 31.68 -13.88 12.07
C ARG A 293 31.28 -15.08 11.21
N ILE A 294 30.45 -14.89 10.17
CA ILE A 294 30.08 -15.94 9.22
C ILE A 294 31.08 -15.90 8.05
N ARG A 295 31.70 -17.04 7.73
CA ARG A 295 32.67 -17.16 6.63
C ARG A 295 31.97 -17.33 5.29
N ILE A 296 32.61 -16.86 4.23
CA ILE A 296 32.14 -17.02 2.85
C ILE A 296 33.21 -17.82 2.11
N GLU A 297 32.82 -18.95 1.54
CA GLU A 297 33.66 -19.85 0.74
C GLU A 297 33.16 -19.91 -0.71
#